data_AF-A0AB37S3U2-F1
#
_entry.id   AF-A0AB37S3U2-F1
#
_cell.length_a   1.000
_cell.length_b   1.000
_cell.length_c   1.000
_cell.angle_alpha   90.00
_cell.angle_beta   90.00
_cell.angle_gamma   90.00
#
_symmetry.space_group_name_H-M   'P 1'
#
loop_
_entity.id
_entity.type
_entity.pdbx_description
1 polymer ?
#
loop_
_entity_poly.entity_id
_entity_poly.type
_entity_poly.pdbx_seq_one_letter_code
_entity_poly.pdbx_strand_id
1 'polypeptide(L)'
;ALAYDVAVGLCYITPEQLYDLRIEADWRMGDGIPLENPNKRYADYFASGTLDRTPLPEWAHGETSEGKVPDAIADEREGEFYLKVGGVV
;
A
#
# COMPACT_ATOMS: atom_id res chain seq x y z
N ALA A 1 -6.20 10.13 -3.02
CA ALA A 1 -5.42 11.13 -2.25
C ALA A 1 -5.97 11.19 -0.83
N LEU A 2 -5.57 10.24 0.03
CA LEU A 2 -5.90 10.30 1.45
C LEU A 2 -4.94 9.38 2.23
N ALA A 3 -3.80 9.94 2.65
CA ALA A 3 -2.95 9.46 3.75
C ALA A 3 -1.71 10.38 3.83
N TYR A 4 -1.92 11.66 4.09
CA TYR A 4 -0.89 12.43 4.79
C TYR A 4 -1.42 12.60 6.21
N ASP A 5 -1.28 11.55 7.02
CA ASP A 5 -1.38 11.75 8.46
C ASP A 5 -0.30 12.77 8.83
N VAL A 6 -0.71 13.82 9.53
CA VAL A 6 0.18 14.89 9.95
C VAL A 6 1.14 14.31 11.00
N ALA A 7 2.30 13.84 10.55
CA ALA A 7 3.40 13.53 11.44
C ALA A 7 3.97 14.86 11.97
N VAL A 8 3.72 15.16 13.25
CA VAL A 8 4.34 16.29 13.93
C VAL A 8 5.77 15.88 14.29
N GLY A 9 6.76 16.39 13.55
CA GLY A 9 8.18 16.05 13.76
C GLY A 9 9.11 16.65 12.68
N LEU A 10 10.41 16.40 12.81
CA LEU A 10 11.39 16.78 11.79
C LEU A 10 11.20 15.89 10.55
N CYS A 11 10.98 16.50 9.39
CA CYS A 11 10.97 15.79 8.12
C CYS A 11 12.42 15.56 7.68
N TYR A 12 12.83 14.29 7.66
CA TYR A 12 14.16 13.89 7.19
C TYR A 12 14.18 13.55 5.69
N ILE A 13 13.04 13.64 5.02
CA ILE A 13 12.92 13.39 3.58
C ILE A 13 13.37 14.66 2.84
N THR A 14 14.36 14.54 1.96
CA THR A 14 14.83 15.67 1.15
C THR A 14 13.76 16.08 0.12
N PRO A 15 13.82 17.31 -0.42
CA PRO A 15 12.93 17.73 -1.49
C PRO A 15 12.92 16.78 -2.70
N GLU A 16 14.07 16.22 -3.07
CA GLU A 16 14.23 15.28 -4.17
C GLU A 16 13.53 13.95 -3.85
N GLN A 17 13.75 13.41 -2.65
CA GLN A 17 13.07 12.20 -2.19
C GLN A 17 11.54 12.40 -2.11
N LEU A 18 11.09 13.59 -1.70
CA LEU A 18 9.67 13.96 -1.70
C LEU A 18 9.11 14.08 -3.12
N TYR A 19 9.89 14.55 -4.08
CA TYR A 19 9.51 14.59 -5.49
C TYR A 19 9.36 13.18 -6.04
N ASP A 20 10.36 12.31 -5.84
CA ASP A 20 10.31 10.92 -6.28
C ASP A 20 9.14 10.17 -5.65
N LEU A 21 8.93 10.32 -4.33
CA LEU A 21 7.80 9.74 -3.62
C LEU A 21 6.45 10.18 -4.22
N ARG A 22 6.32 11.44 -4.67
CA ARG A 22 5.08 11.92 -5.30
C ARG A 22 4.83 11.27 -6.66
N ILE A 23 5.88 11.04 -7.45
CA ILE A 23 5.77 10.33 -8.72
C ILE A 23 5.34 8.87 -8.47
N GLU A 24 5.96 8.20 -7.49
CA GLU A 24 5.67 6.80 -7.17
C GLU A 24 4.29 6.61 -6.53
N ALA A 25 3.82 7.55 -5.71
CA ALA A 25 2.54 7.46 -5.02
C ALA A 25 1.34 7.96 -5.85
N ASP A 26 1.56 8.70 -6.95
CA ASP A 26 0.48 9.12 -7.83
C ASP A 26 0.18 8.03 -8.86
N TRP A 27 -0.96 7.39 -8.72
CA TRP A 27 -1.46 6.36 -9.63
C TRP A 27 -1.49 6.80 -11.11
N ARG A 28 -1.57 8.11 -11.39
CA ARG A 28 -1.54 8.67 -12.76
C ARG A 28 -0.13 8.78 -13.33
N MET A 29 0.88 8.72 -12.49
CA MET A 29 2.29 8.92 -12.85
C MET A 29 3.07 7.61 -12.88
N GLY A 30 2.39 6.46 -12.84
CA GLY A 30 3.02 5.14 -12.92
C GLY A 30 3.98 4.99 -14.11
N ASP A 31 3.63 5.57 -15.28
CA ASP A 31 4.49 5.59 -16.47
C ASP A 31 5.76 6.44 -16.32
N GLY A 32 5.74 7.42 -15.42
CA GLY A 32 6.90 8.26 -15.11
C GLY A 32 7.97 7.57 -14.27
N ILE A 33 7.69 6.38 -13.73
CA ILE A 33 8.66 5.59 -12.96
C ILE A 33 9.57 4.82 -13.95
N PRO A 34 10.91 4.95 -13.85
CA PRO A 34 11.86 4.18 -14.66
C PRO A 34 11.66 2.66 -14.53
N LEU A 35 11.95 1.90 -15.59
CA LEU A 35 11.77 0.45 -15.60
C LEU A 35 12.70 -0.27 -14.62
N GLU A 36 13.87 0.30 -14.37
CA GLU A 36 14.89 -0.21 -13.47
C GLU A 36 14.58 0.12 -12.00
N ASN A 37 13.59 0.98 -11.74
CA ASN A 37 13.19 1.31 -10.38
C ASN A 37 12.46 0.10 -9.75
N PRO A 38 12.94 -0.44 -8.61
CA PRO A 38 12.32 -1.60 -7.97
C PRO A 38 10.86 -1.37 -7.55
N ASN A 39 10.42 -0.11 -7.41
CA ASN A 39 9.06 0.26 -7.06
C ASN A 39 8.11 0.27 -8.27
N LYS A 40 8.62 0.17 -9.51
CA LYS A 40 7.79 0.17 -10.74
C LYS A 40 6.70 -0.89 -10.70
N ARG A 41 7.01 -2.08 -10.15
CA ARG A 41 6.06 -3.19 -10.02
C ARG A 41 4.78 -2.83 -9.24
N TYR A 42 4.85 -1.85 -8.34
CA TYR A 42 3.68 -1.41 -7.57
C TYR A 42 2.71 -0.57 -8.40
N ALA A 43 3.13 -0.07 -9.57
CA ALA A 43 2.22 0.61 -10.51
C ALA A 43 1.14 -0.35 -11.04
N ASP A 44 1.44 -1.64 -11.17
CA ASP A 44 0.51 -2.66 -11.67
C ASP A 44 -0.74 -2.79 -10.79
N TYR A 45 -0.59 -2.57 -9.48
CA TYR A 45 -1.70 -2.54 -8.55
C TYR A 45 -2.71 -1.45 -8.93
N PHE A 46 -2.25 -0.23 -9.23
CA PHE A 46 -3.14 0.86 -9.57
C PHE A 46 -3.92 0.61 -10.87
N ALA A 47 -3.33 -0.12 -11.81
CA ALA A 47 -3.96 -0.44 -13.09
C ALA A 47 -4.93 -1.63 -12.99
N SER A 48 -4.57 -2.68 -12.25
CA SER A 48 -5.27 -3.97 -12.27
C SER A 48 -6.00 -4.33 -10.98
N GLY A 49 -5.74 -3.64 -9.88
CA GLY A 49 -6.15 -4.05 -8.53
C GLY A 49 -5.40 -5.27 -8.00
N THR A 50 -4.37 -5.74 -8.70
CA THR A 50 -3.55 -6.91 -8.35
C THR A 50 -2.07 -6.57 -8.42
N LEU A 51 -1.26 -7.28 -7.63
CA LEU A 51 0.19 -7.24 -7.73
C LEU A 51 0.67 -8.59 -8.25
N ASP A 52 1.33 -8.63 -9.41
CA ASP A 52 1.69 -9.87 -10.11
C ASP A 52 0.53 -10.89 -10.17
N ARG A 53 -0.65 -10.43 -10.64
CA ARG A 53 -1.89 -11.21 -10.74
C ARG A 53 -2.43 -11.75 -9.41
N THR A 54 -1.83 -11.37 -8.29
CA THR A 54 -2.28 -11.73 -6.95
C THR A 54 -3.17 -10.61 -6.41
N PRO A 55 -4.41 -10.90 -5.98
CA PRO A 55 -5.24 -9.92 -5.30
C PRO A 55 -4.52 -9.32 -4.09
N LEU A 56 -4.66 -8.01 -3.87
CA LEU A 56 -3.99 -7.33 -2.76
C LEU A 56 -4.20 -7.98 -1.38
N PRO A 57 -5.41 -8.42 -0.99
CA PRO A 57 -5.59 -9.08 0.31
C PRO A 57 -4.73 -10.33 0.44
N GLU A 58 -4.67 -11.15 -0.61
CA GLU A 58 -3.85 -12.36 -0.63
C GLU A 58 -2.35 -12.02 -0.58
N TRP A 59 -1.93 -10.97 -1.30
CA TRP A 59 -0.56 -10.49 -1.23
C TRP A 59 -0.22 -9.96 0.17
N ALA A 60 -1.07 -9.17 0.82
CA ALA A 60 -0.82 -8.60 2.15
C ALA A 60 -0.76 -9.65 3.28
N HIS A 61 -1.37 -10.82 3.07
CA HIS A 61 -1.33 -11.93 4.04
C HIS A 61 -0.31 -13.02 3.69
N GLY A 62 0.42 -12.87 2.57
CA GLY A 62 1.45 -13.83 2.15
C GLY A 62 2.66 -13.87 3.08
N GLU A 63 3.16 -15.07 3.41
CA GLU A 63 4.28 -15.24 4.35
C GLU A 63 5.58 -14.55 3.92
N THR A 64 5.83 -14.49 2.60
CA THR A 64 7.02 -13.87 2.00
C THR A 64 6.73 -12.51 1.37
N SER A 65 5.53 -11.96 1.62
CA SER A 65 5.13 -10.69 1.03
C SER A 65 5.83 -9.51 1.66
N GLU A 66 6.30 -8.59 0.84
CA GLU A 66 6.87 -7.31 1.29
C GLU A 66 5.82 -6.39 1.90
N GLY A 67 4.54 -6.61 1.57
CA GLY A 67 3.40 -5.93 2.17
C GLY A 67 2.82 -6.64 3.37
N LYS A 68 3.46 -7.70 3.87
CA LYS A 68 2.94 -8.47 5.00
C LYS A 68 2.69 -7.55 6.20
N VAL A 69 1.44 -7.49 6.63
CA VAL A 69 1.09 -6.76 7.86
C VAL A 69 1.80 -7.45 9.03
N PRO A 70 2.62 -6.72 9.82
CA PRO A 70 3.28 -7.31 10.98
C PRO A 70 2.26 -7.91 11.96
N ASP A 71 2.55 -9.08 12.51
CA ASP A 71 1.65 -9.81 13.42
C ASP A 71 1.24 -9.00 14.68
N ALA A 72 2.02 -7.97 15.02
CA ALA A 72 1.73 -7.05 16.11
C ALA A 72 0.66 -5.99 15.80
N ILE A 73 0.28 -5.83 14.52
CA ILE A 73 -0.76 -4.89 14.08
C ILE A 73 -2.07 -5.67 13.94
N ALA A 74 -3.06 -5.33 14.76
CA ALA A 74 -4.43 -5.80 14.57
C ALA A 74 -5.13 -4.93 13.51
N ASP A 75 -5.48 -5.49 12.35
CA ASP A 75 -6.30 -4.79 11.35
C ASP A 75 -7.79 -4.90 11.69
N GLU A 76 -8.29 -3.90 12.41
CA GLU A 76 -9.70 -3.80 12.80
C GLU A 76 -10.63 -3.57 11.59
N ARG A 77 -10.13 -3.15 10.43
CA ARG A 77 -10.95 -2.91 9.22
C ARG A 77 -11.28 -4.22 8.50
N GLU A 78 -10.36 -5.19 8.54
CA GLU A 78 -10.63 -6.55 8.06
C GLU A 78 -11.40 -7.40 9.09
N GLY A 79 -11.28 -7.07 10.38
CA GLY A 79 -12.01 -7.70 11.49
C GLY A 79 -13.54 -7.51 11.46
N GLU A 80 -14.04 -6.46 10.79
CA GLU A 80 -15.47 -6.17 10.64
C GLU A 80 -16.27 -7.26 9.89
N PHE A 81 -15.59 -8.14 9.13
CA PHE A 81 -16.26 -9.28 8.50
C PHE A 81 -16.81 -10.27 9.54
N TYR A 82 -16.13 -10.43 10.68
CA TYR A 82 -16.58 -11.29 11.80
C TYR A 82 -17.67 -10.63 12.66
N LEU A 83 -17.72 -9.29 12.72
CA LEU A 83 -18.77 -8.56 13.44
C LEU A 83 -20.16 -8.72 12.79
N LYS A 84 -20.22 -8.96 11.47
CA LYS A 84 -21.49 -9.30 10.80
C LYS A 84 -21.97 -10.73 11.04
N VAL A 85 -21.08 -11.67 11.33
CA VAL A 85 -21.47 -13.06 11.64
C VAL A 85 -22.06 -13.18 13.05
N GLY A 86 -21.63 -12.32 13.99
CA GLY A 86 -22.22 -12.24 15.33
C GLY A 86 -23.60 -11.53 15.40
N GLY A 87 -24.05 -10.88 14.32
CA GLY A 87 -25.35 -10.23 14.22
C GLY A 87 -26.48 -11.13 13.70
N VAL A 88 -26.16 -12.38 13.34
CA VAL A 88 -27.13 -13.42 12.98
C VAL A 88 -27.24 -14.39 14.17
N VAL A 89 -27.87 -13.91 15.24
CA VAL A 89 -28.50 -14.77 16.25
C VAL A 89 -29.98 -14.85 15.92
#